data_AF-A0A951M3G0-F1
#
_entry.id   AF-A0A951M3G0-F1
#
_cell.length_a   1.000
_cell.length_b   1.000
_cell.length_c   1.000
_cell.angle_alpha   90.00
_cell.angle_beta   90.00
_cell.angle_gamma   90.00
#
_symmetry.space_group_name_H-M   'P 1'
#
loop_
_entity.id
_entity.type
_entity.pdbx_description
1 polymer ?
#
loop_
_entity_poly.entity_id
_entity_poly.type
_entity_poly.pdbx_seq_one_letter_code
_entity_poly.pdbx_strand_id
1 'polypeptide(L)'
;MKIIQNWIRAGRNFHAGAAIYKVIGSDKKLKTLFAAGKTIFAERALDKALTQILEAAPGITGPGTARFTPKTEIIPVSTDNVLEAIRQAWLPKYQRMNYLRHELDKYTGNSHEMIALRQPIAFEILQLEKECNAHWKEADEYRKTGQVQQVAPPDEMVVPDDPVAKASAIENCKRNIRRNRHEASKQPDKPGLADRYNRYKDFYFRLTGKQYQENV
;
A
#
# COMPACT_ATOMS: atom_id res chain seq x y z
N MET A 1 -17.43 20.48 9.42
CA MET A 1 -16.01 20.89 9.54
C MET A 1 -15.08 20.25 8.51
N LYS A 2 -15.19 18.93 8.23
CA LYS A 2 -14.39 18.24 7.20
C LYS A 2 -14.40 18.91 5.81
N ILE A 3 -15.50 19.57 5.43
CA ILE A 3 -15.66 20.28 4.16
C ILE A 3 -14.70 21.49 4.05
N ILE A 4 -14.55 22.29 5.12
CA ILE A 4 -13.61 23.43 5.12
C ILE A 4 -12.16 22.91 5.08
N GLN A 5 -11.85 21.84 5.81
CA GLN A 5 -10.51 21.22 5.79
C GLN A 5 -10.15 20.67 4.41
N ASN A 6 -11.09 20.03 3.72
CA ASN A 6 -10.90 19.54 2.35
C ASN A 6 -10.71 20.71 1.37
N TRP A 7 -11.43 21.82 1.55
CA TRP A 7 -11.25 23.02 0.75
C TRP A 7 -9.85 23.66 0.93
N ILE A 8 -9.35 23.70 2.17
CA ILE A 8 -7.98 24.16 2.46
C ILE A 8 -6.95 23.28 1.75
N ARG A 9 -7.16 21.96 1.74
CA ARG A 9 -6.28 20.98 1.08
C ARG A 9 -6.35 21.04 -0.44
N ALA A 10 -7.50 21.38 -1.01
CA ALA A 10 -7.74 21.42 -2.46
C ALA A 10 -7.29 22.73 -3.13
N GLY A 11 -6.40 23.52 -2.49
CA GLY A 11 -5.85 24.75 -3.07
C GLY A 11 -6.71 26.00 -2.93
N ARG A 12 -7.68 26.01 -1.99
CA ARG A 12 -8.44 27.20 -1.57
C ARG A 12 -9.17 27.94 -2.71
N ASN A 13 -9.81 27.21 -3.62
CA ASN A 13 -10.57 27.81 -4.72
C ASN A 13 -11.67 28.78 -4.20
N PHE A 14 -11.62 30.04 -4.61
CA PHE A 14 -12.53 31.09 -4.14
C PHE A 14 -14.02 30.75 -4.32
N HIS A 15 -14.44 30.25 -5.48
CA HIS A 15 -15.85 29.96 -5.74
C HIS A 15 -16.38 28.81 -4.87
N ALA A 16 -15.56 27.77 -4.70
CA ALA A 16 -15.88 26.67 -3.79
C ALA A 16 -15.97 27.15 -2.33
N GLY A 17 -15.03 28.02 -1.91
CA GLY A 17 -15.03 28.59 -0.55
C GLY A 17 -16.23 29.50 -0.30
N ALA A 18 -16.59 30.35 -1.28
CA ALA A 18 -17.76 31.22 -1.21
C ALA A 18 -19.07 30.41 -1.12
N ALA A 19 -19.18 29.31 -1.87
CA ALA A 19 -20.31 28.39 -1.78
C ALA A 19 -20.40 27.73 -0.41
N ILE A 20 -19.27 27.28 0.15
CA ILE A 20 -19.20 26.72 1.51
C ILE A 20 -19.66 27.78 2.53
N TYR A 21 -19.11 28.99 2.48
CA TYR A 21 -19.43 30.08 3.40
C TYR A 21 -20.90 30.53 3.29
N LYS A 22 -21.50 30.48 2.10
CA LYS A 22 -22.92 30.79 1.90
C LYS A 22 -23.82 29.89 2.76
N VAL A 23 -23.47 28.61 2.87
CA VAL A 23 -24.23 27.60 3.63
C VAL A 23 -23.97 27.72 5.12
N ILE A 24 -22.72 27.86 5.55
CA ILE A 24 -22.33 27.73 6.97
C ILE A 24 -22.02 29.05 7.69
N GLY A 25 -21.77 30.12 6.95
CA GLY A 25 -21.42 31.43 7.51
C GLY A 25 -22.63 32.15 8.10
N SER A 26 -22.38 32.96 9.13
CA SER A 26 -23.41 33.74 9.82
C SER A 26 -23.48 35.20 9.35
N ASP A 27 -22.37 35.78 8.86
CA ASP A 27 -22.31 37.19 8.48
C ASP A 27 -22.92 37.45 7.09
N LYS A 28 -24.03 38.19 7.07
CA LYS A 28 -24.75 38.58 5.84
C LYS A 28 -23.92 39.52 4.95
N LYS A 29 -23.09 40.42 5.52
CA LYS A 29 -22.26 41.34 4.74
C LYS A 29 -21.19 40.59 3.97
N LEU A 30 -20.57 39.60 4.60
CA LEU A 30 -19.58 38.73 3.96
C LEU A 30 -20.21 37.85 2.88
N LYS A 31 -21.43 37.33 3.09
CA LYS A 31 -22.16 36.60 2.03
C LYS A 31 -22.41 37.47 0.79
N THR A 32 -22.81 38.72 0.97
CA THR A 32 -22.99 39.66 -0.13
C THR A 32 -21.66 40.01 -0.81
N LEU A 33 -20.60 40.21 -0.02
CA LEU A 33 -19.24 40.46 -0.53
C LEU A 33 -18.75 39.30 -1.41
N PHE A 34 -18.96 38.05 -1.00
CA PHE A 34 -18.51 36.88 -1.76
C PHE A 34 -19.39 36.60 -2.98
N ALA A 35 -20.67 36.98 -2.94
CA ALA A 35 -21.56 36.92 -4.10
C ALA A 35 -21.21 37.95 -5.18
N ALA A 36 -20.62 39.10 -4.81
CA ALA A 36 -20.20 40.14 -5.73
C ALA A 36 -19.02 39.75 -6.63
N GLY A 37 -18.30 38.67 -6.30
CA GLY A 37 -17.24 38.10 -7.13
C GLY A 37 -15.85 38.11 -6.49
N LYS A 38 -14.87 37.57 -7.24
CA LYS A 38 -13.51 37.40 -6.76
C LYS A 38 -12.74 38.72 -6.81
N THR A 39 -12.27 39.18 -5.65
CA THR A 39 -11.28 40.25 -5.52
C THR A 39 -10.20 39.81 -4.53
N ILE A 40 -9.01 40.41 -4.58
CA ILE A 40 -7.91 40.09 -3.64
C ILE A 40 -8.36 40.30 -2.18
N PHE A 41 -9.16 41.35 -1.95
CA PHE A 41 -9.75 41.63 -0.65
C PHE A 41 -10.77 40.55 -0.24
N ALA A 42 -11.69 40.18 -1.15
CA ALA A 42 -12.68 39.15 -0.88
C ALA A 42 -12.05 37.77 -0.62
N GLU A 43 -10.95 37.44 -1.31
CA GLU A 43 -10.24 36.17 -1.14
C GLU A 43 -9.58 36.08 0.24
N ARG A 44 -8.90 37.16 0.69
CA ARG A 44 -8.34 37.24 2.05
C ARG A 44 -9.44 37.23 3.12
N ALA A 45 -10.53 37.95 2.89
CA ALA A 45 -11.68 37.97 3.80
C ALA A 45 -12.36 36.60 3.90
N LEU A 46 -12.48 35.86 2.80
CA LEU A 46 -13.03 34.51 2.76
C LEU A 46 -12.15 33.52 3.52
N ASP A 47 -10.84 33.55 3.30
CA ASP A 47 -9.87 32.70 4.00
C ASP A 47 -9.93 32.93 5.52
N LYS A 48 -9.94 34.20 5.94
CA LYS A 48 -10.08 34.58 7.35
C LYS A 48 -11.41 34.10 7.94
N ALA A 49 -12.52 34.32 7.23
CA ALA A 49 -13.84 34.00 7.75
C ALA A 49 -14.09 32.48 7.86
N LEU A 50 -13.59 31.67 6.91
CA LEU A 50 -13.67 30.20 7.00
C LEU A 50 -12.73 29.62 8.05
N THR A 51 -11.55 30.22 8.25
CA THR A 51 -10.62 29.83 9.32
C THR A 51 -11.20 30.13 10.70
N GLN A 52 -11.82 31.31 10.88
CA GLN A 52 -12.51 31.66 12.12
C GLN A 52 -13.68 30.72 12.44
N ILE A 53 -14.43 30.25 11.44
CA ILE A 53 -15.48 29.23 11.65
C ILE A 53 -14.88 27.89 12.09
N LEU A 54 -13.68 27.55 11.63
CA LEU A 54 -12.96 26.35 12.06
C LEU A 54 -12.49 26.48 13.53
N GLU A 55 -11.99 27.66 13.90
CA GLU A 55 -11.45 27.97 15.24
C GLU A 55 -12.54 28.19 16.29
N ALA A 56 -13.69 28.77 15.90
CA ALA A 56 -14.79 29.10 16.80
C ALA A 56 -15.67 27.90 17.19
N ALA A 57 -15.45 26.71 16.64
CA ALA A 57 -16.13 25.53 17.15
C ALA A 57 -15.57 25.13 18.51
N PRO A 58 -16.43 25.03 19.55
CA PRO A 58 -15.99 24.62 20.87
C PRO A 58 -15.49 23.18 20.79
N GLY A 59 -14.17 22.99 20.93
CA GLY A 59 -13.53 21.68 21.01
C GLY A 59 -12.35 21.42 20.08
N ILE A 60 -11.85 22.39 19.30
CA ILE A 60 -10.60 22.21 18.54
C ILE A 60 -9.66 23.38 18.81
N THR A 61 -9.04 23.38 19.99
CA THR A 61 -7.73 24.01 20.18
C THR A 61 -6.77 23.38 19.19
N GLY A 62 -6.53 24.06 18.07
CA GLY A 62 -5.50 23.66 17.12
C GLY A 62 -4.12 23.81 17.78
N PRO A 63 -3.28 22.77 17.82
CA PRO A 63 -1.87 22.98 18.07
C PRO A 63 -1.31 23.74 16.87
N GLY A 64 -0.66 24.87 17.13
CA GLY A 64 0.02 25.68 16.10
C GLY A 64 0.90 24.78 15.24
N THR A 65 0.78 24.93 13.91
CA THR A 65 1.61 24.30 12.86
C THR A 65 2.47 23.15 13.36
N ALA A 66 1.85 22.09 13.88
CA ALA A 66 2.51 20.82 13.90
C ALA A 66 2.65 20.51 12.43
N ARG A 67 3.89 20.59 11.91
CA ARG A 67 4.26 19.77 10.76
C ARG A 67 3.58 18.45 11.03
N PHE A 68 2.64 18.07 10.17
CA PHE A 68 2.12 16.72 10.17
C PHE A 68 3.35 15.88 9.84
N THR A 69 4.14 15.52 10.85
CA THR A 69 4.91 14.30 10.81
C THR A 69 3.79 13.28 10.66
N PRO A 70 3.61 12.68 9.46
CA PRO A 70 2.72 11.53 9.40
C PRO A 70 3.17 10.65 10.55
N LYS A 71 2.24 10.31 11.43
CA LYS A 71 2.53 9.37 12.50
C LYS A 71 2.89 8.11 11.75
N THR A 72 4.18 7.92 11.54
CA THR A 72 4.72 6.80 10.84
C THR A 72 4.47 5.64 11.79
N GLU A 73 3.33 4.99 11.62
CA GLU A 73 3.07 3.77 12.33
C GLU A 73 4.03 2.74 11.72
N ILE A 74 5.14 2.57 12.44
CA ILE A 74 6.07 1.47 12.25
C ILE A 74 5.41 0.29 12.95
N ILE A 75 5.41 -0.90 12.32
CA ILE A 75 4.97 -2.12 13.01
C ILE A 75 5.84 -2.25 14.28
N PRO A 76 5.25 -2.20 15.49
CA PRO A 76 6.04 -2.20 16.71
C PRO A 76 6.84 -3.49 16.83
N VAL A 77 8.02 -3.39 17.44
CA VAL A 77 8.84 -4.55 17.78
C VAL A 77 8.02 -5.44 18.72
N SER A 78 7.90 -6.72 18.39
CA SER A 78 7.16 -7.70 19.17
C SER A 78 8.09 -8.84 19.56
N THR A 79 7.83 -9.48 20.71
CA THR A 79 8.47 -10.74 21.09
C THR A 79 7.91 -11.93 20.32
N ASP A 80 6.80 -11.74 19.60
CA ASP A 80 6.18 -12.77 18.77
C ASP A 80 6.95 -12.92 17.45
N ASN A 81 7.49 -14.12 17.21
CA ASN A 81 8.26 -14.47 16.01
C ASN A 81 7.48 -14.22 14.70
N VAL A 82 6.15 -14.39 14.71
CA VAL A 82 5.32 -14.18 13.53
C VAL A 82 5.21 -12.70 13.21
N LEU A 83 4.91 -11.87 14.21
CA LEU A 83 4.84 -10.42 14.02
C LEU A 83 6.20 -9.83 13.63
N GLU A 84 7.29 -10.37 14.16
CA GLU A 84 8.63 -9.97 13.76
C GLU A 84 8.93 -10.40 12.31
N ALA A 85 8.52 -11.60 11.87
CA ALA A 85 8.66 -12.00 10.47
C ALA A 85 7.89 -11.08 9.50
N ILE A 86 6.65 -10.72 9.82
CA ILE A 86 5.86 -9.75 9.04
C ILE A 86 6.57 -8.40 9.00
N ARG A 87 7.08 -7.93 10.15
CA ARG A 87 7.84 -6.69 10.24
C ARG A 87 9.10 -6.71 9.38
N GLN A 88 9.87 -7.80 9.40
CA GLN A 88 11.08 -7.97 8.58
C GLN A 88 10.74 -7.96 7.08
N ALA A 89 9.60 -8.50 6.67
CA ALA A 89 9.14 -8.46 5.28
C ALA A 89 8.63 -7.06 4.85
N TRP A 90 8.01 -6.33 5.78
CA TRP A 90 7.49 -4.98 5.57
C TRP A 90 8.59 -3.90 5.51
N LEU A 91 9.57 -3.98 6.41
CA LEU A 91 10.59 -2.93 6.63
C LEU A 91 11.36 -2.51 5.36
N PRO A 92 11.91 -3.42 4.53
CA PRO A 92 12.66 -3.01 3.34
C PRO A 92 11.77 -2.28 2.32
N LYS A 93 10.50 -2.69 2.19
CA LYS A 93 9.53 -2.04 1.29
C LYS A 93 9.23 -0.62 1.77
N TYR A 94 9.02 -0.48 3.08
CA TYR A 94 8.78 0.82 3.70
C TYR A 94 9.99 1.77 3.55
N GLN A 95 11.21 1.27 3.77
CA GLN A 95 12.44 2.04 3.58
C GLN A 95 12.59 2.50 2.12
N ARG A 96 12.35 1.62 1.14
CA ARG A 96 12.36 1.96 -0.28
C ARG A 96 11.31 3.03 -0.62
N MET A 97 10.09 2.88 -0.11
CA MET A 97 9.02 3.85 -0.33
C MET A 97 9.41 5.25 0.17
N ASN A 98 10.02 5.36 1.35
CA ASN A 98 10.47 6.65 1.88
C ASN A 98 11.63 7.24 1.09
N TYR A 99 12.58 6.40 0.68
CA TYR A 99 13.65 6.84 -0.20
C TYR A 99 13.08 7.48 -1.47
N LEU A 100 12.10 6.82 -2.10
CA LEU A 100 11.43 7.34 -3.31
C LEU A 100 10.64 8.62 -3.05
N ARG A 101 10.00 8.76 -1.87
CA ARG A 101 9.34 10.02 -1.49
C ARG A 101 10.33 11.18 -1.44
N HIS A 102 11.49 10.97 -0.81
CA HIS A 102 12.57 11.96 -0.80
C HIS A 102 13.17 12.21 -2.19
N GLU A 103 13.22 11.19 -3.04
CA GLU A 103 13.65 11.33 -4.42
C GLU A 103 12.66 12.16 -5.25
N LEU A 104 11.36 11.93 -5.06
CA LEU A 104 10.27 12.67 -5.70
C LEU A 104 10.33 14.16 -5.37
N ASP A 105 10.66 14.50 -4.11
CA ASP A 105 10.79 15.90 -3.65
C ASP A 105 11.87 16.70 -4.39
N LYS A 106 12.86 16.02 -5.00
CA LYS A 106 13.91 16.69 -5.81
C LYS A 106 13.36 17.27 -7.12
N TYR A 107 12.27 16.72 -7.63
CA TYR A 107 11.67 17.12 -8.90
C TYR A 107 10.58 18.18 -8.69
N THR A 108 11.01 19.44 -8.58
CA THR A 108 10.10 20.58 -8.40
C THR A 108 9.65 21.17 -9.74
N GLY A 109 8.45 21.76 -9.77
CA GLY A 109 7.87 22.35 -10.98
C GLY A 109 6.88 21.46 -11.73
N ASN A 110 6.25 22.01 -12.78
CA ASN A 110 5.17 21.36 -13.55
C ASN A 110 5.48 21.31 -15.06
N SER A 111 6.76 21.37 -15.44
CA SER A 111 7.14 21.14 -16.84
C SER A 111 6.87 19.70 -17.25
N HIS A 112 6.65 19.46 -18.54
CA HIS A 112 6.38 18.13 -19.07
C HIS A 112 7.52 17.14 -18.75
N GLU A 113 8.76 17.59 -18.83
CA GLU A 113 9.96 16.81 -18.48
C GLU A 113 9.97 16.40 -17.00
N MET A 114 9.63 17.31 -16.08
CA MET A 114 9.58 17.00 -14.64
C MET A 114 8.41 16.06 -14.31
N ILE A 115 7.29 16.16 -15.01
CA ILE A 115 6.17 15.23 -14.87
C ILE A 115 6.60 13.82 -15.32
N ALA A 116 7.27 13.71 -16.47
CA ALA A 116 7.75 12.43 -17.01
C ALA A 116 8.73 11.73 -16.06
N LEU A 117 9.60 12.48 -15.36
CA LEU A 117 10.53 11.93 -14.37
C LEU A 117 9.83 11.50 -13.06
N ARG A 118 8.82 12.26 -12.60
CA ARG A 118 8.09 11.95 -11.35
C ARG A 118 7.11 10.79 -11.47
N GLN A 119 6.50 10.61 -12.64
CA GLN A 119 5.45 9.63 -12.86
C GLN A 119 5.85 8.18 -12.47
N PRO A 120 6.99 7.62 -12.92
CA PRO A 120 7.39 6.27 -12.53
C PRO A 120 7.67 6.15 -11.03
N ILE A 121 8.30 7.16 -10.42
CA ILE A 121 8.58 7.20 -8.98
C ILE A 121 7.28 7.18 -8.18
N ALA A 122 6.30 8.00 -8.59
CA ALA A 122 4.99 8.05 -7.95
C ALA A 122 4.24 6.72 -8.06
N PHE A 123 4.31 6.04 -9.21
CA PHE A 123 3.71 4.72 -9.37
C PHE A 123 4.39 3.65 -8.50
N GLU A 124 5.71 3.66 -8.40
CA GLU A 124 6.45 2.75 -7.52
C GLU A 124 6.08 2.98 -6.05
N ILE A 125 5.95 4.25 -5.61
CA ILE A 125 5.47 4.59 -4.26
C ILE A 125 4.07 4.02 -4.01
N LEU A 126 3.13 4.21 -4.94
CA LEU A 126 1.75 3.71 -4.79
C LEU A 126 1.70 2.18 -4.74
N GLN A 127 2.56 1.50 -5.50
CA GLN A 127 2.67 0.05 -5.47
C GLN A 127 3.23 -0.44 -4.12
N LEU A 128 4.32 0.17 -3.64
CA LEU A 128 4.90 -0.16 -2.33
C LEU A 128 3.94 0.14 -1.18
N GLU A 129 3.12 1.19 -1.28
CA GLU A 129 2.09 1.50 -0.30
C GLU A 129 1.03 0.39 -0.21
N LYS A 130 0.55 -0.13 -1.35
CA LYS A 130 -0.37 -1.28 -1.37
C LYS A 130 0.25 -2.51 -0.70
N GLU A 131 1.52 -2.77 -0.99
CA GLU A 131 2.24 -3.91 -0.41
C GLU A 131 2.48 -3.74 1.10
N CYS A 132 2.79 -2.52 1.56
CA CYS A 132 2.90 -2.21 2.99
C CYS A 132 1.55 -2.40 3.70
N ASN A 133 0.46 -1.96 3.08
CA ASN A 133 -0.89 -2.11 3.63
C ASN A 133 -1.32 -3.58 3.71
N ALA A 134 -0.88 -4.43 2.78
CA ALA A 134 -1.12 -5.86 2.85
C ALA A 134 -0.47 -6.49 4.10
N HIS A 135 0.77 -6.14 4.40
CA HIS A 135 1.47 -6.59 5.62
C HIS A 135 0.81 -6.08 6.90
N TRP A 136 0.31 -4.84 6.90
CA TRP A 136 -0.46 -4.30 8.03
C TRP A 136 -1.76 -5.07 8.27
N LYS A 137 -2.48 -5.37 7.19
CA LYS A 137 -3.71 -6.16 7.26
C LYS A 137 -3.43 -7.55 7.81
N GLU A 138 -2.36 -8.20 7.35
CA GLU A 138 -1.91 -9.51 7.85
C GLU A 138 -1.55 -9.46 9.35
N ALA A 139 -0.81 -8.44 9.79
CA ALA A 139 -0.49 -8.24 11.20
C ALA A 139 -1.75 -8.01 12.07
N ASP A 140 -2.70 -7.21 11.59
CA ASP A 140 -3.94 -6.93 12.30
C ASP A 140 -4.86 -8.14 12.39
N GLU A 141 -4.91 -8.96 11.33
CA GLU A 141 -5.64 -10.22 11.34
C GLU A 141 -4.98 -11.21 12.31
N TYR A 142 -3.66 -11.37 12.26
CA TYR A 142 -2.93 -12.22 13.19
C TYR A 142 -3.16 -11.79 14.66
N ARG A 143 -3.15 -10.49 14.96
CA ARG A 143 -3.47 -9.99 16.31
C ARG A 143 -4.89 -10.35 16.77
N LYS A 144 -5.83 -10.47 15.83
CA LYS A 144 -7.23 -10.82 16.14
C LYS A 144 -7.45 -12.32 16.28
N THR A 145 -6.83 -13.12 15.42
CA THR A 145 -7.10 -14.57 15.31
C THR A 145 -6.03 -15.45 15.94
N GLY A 146 -4.83 -14.93 16.16
CA GLY A 146 -3.63 -15.70 16.48
C GLY A 146 -3.14 -16.57 15.31
N GLN A 147 -3.69 -16.39 14.10
CA GLN A 147 -3.39 -17.19 12.92
C GLN A 147 -3.02 -16.28 11.76
N VAL A 148 -1.89 -16.56 11.12
CA VAL A 148 -1.55 -15.92 9.85
C VAL A 148 -2.50 -16.49 8.82
N GLN A 149 -3.14 -15.65 8.00
CA GLN A 149 -3.75 -16.15 6.78
C GLN A 149 -2.63 -16.83 6.01
N GLN A 150 -2.60 -18.16 6.03
CA GLN A 150 -1.70 -18.88 5.15
C GLN A 150 -2.06 -18.37 3.75
N VAL A 151 -1.14 -17.62 3.14
CA VAL A 151 -1.18 -17.37 1.69
C VAL A 151 -1.54 -18.71 1.11
N ALA A 152 -2.73 -18.78 0.49
CA ALA A 152 -3.35 -20.04 0.10
C ALA A 152 -2.24 -20.96 -0.39
N PRO A 153 -2.09 -22.17 0.20
CA PRO A 153 -0.95 -23.04 -0.07
C PRO A 153 -0.73 -23.00 -1.58
N PRO A 154 0.49 -22.62 -2.03
CA PRO A 154 0.74 -22.14 -3.39
C PRO A 154 -0.02 -23.03 -4.35
N ASP A 155 -0.99 -22.43 -5.06
CA ASP A 155 -2.10 -23.07 -5.78
C ASP A 155 -2.05 -24.59 -5.67
N GLU A 156 -2.93 -25.16 -4.86
CA GLU A 156 -3.12 -26.61 -4.75
C GLU A 156 -3.04 -27.20 -6.15
N MET A 157 -1.93 -27.91 -6.43
CA MET A 157 -1.56 -28.21 -7.81
C MET A 157 -2.69 -29.03 -8.45
N VAL A 158 -3.44 -28.39 -9.35
CA VAL A 158 -4.62 -28.99 -9.96
C VAL A 158 -4.14 -29.91 -11.08
N VAL A 159 -4.68 -31.13 -11.10
CA VAL A 159 -4.44 -32.08 -12.20
C VAL A 159 -5.26 -31.60 -13.40
N PRO A 160 -4.64 -31.20 -14.53
CA PRO A 160 -5.40 -30.78 -15.70
C PRO A 160 -6.17 -31.96 -16.30
N ASP A 161 -7.42 -31.73 -16.72
CA ASP A 161 -8.25 -32.73 -17.40
C ASP A 161 -7.83 -32.93 -18.87
N ASP A 162 -7.33 -31.86 -19.51
CA ASP A 162 -6.86 -31.91 -20.89
C ASP A 162 -5.54 -32.71 -21.02
N PRO A 163 -5.45 -33.72 -21.91
CA PRO A 163 -4.24 -34.51 -22.10
C PRO A 163 -2.98 -33.70 -22.45
N VAL A 164 -3.12 -32.63 -23.24
CA VAL A 164 -1.98 -31.80 -23.65
C VAL A 164 -1.46 -30.98 -22.47
N ALA A 165 -2.37 -30.34 -21.73
CA ALA A 165 -2.03 -29.65 -20.49
C ALA A 165 -1.41 -30.61 -19.46
N LYS A 166 -1.92 -31.84 -19.36
CA LYS A 166 -1.39 -32.88 -18.47
C LYS A 166 0.05 -33.28 -18.84
N ALA A 167 0.36 -33.46 -20.12
CA ALA A 167 1.72 -33.74 -20.58
C ALA A 167 2.70 -32.60 -20.24
N SER A 168 2.28 -31.35 -20.43
CA SER A 168 3.07 -30.17 -20.05
C SER A 168 3.30 -30.09 -18.54
N ALA A 169 2.25 -30.36 -17.75
CA ALA A 169 2.35 -30.42 -16.29
C ALA A 169 3.34 -31.49 -15.82
N ILE A 170 3.36 -32.67 -16.45
CA ILE A 170 4.33 -33.74 -16.16
C ILE A 170 5.77 -33.26 -16.37
N GLU A 171 6.09 -32.65 -17.50
CA GLU A 171 7.45 -32.17 -17.80
C GLU A 171 7.89 -31.03 -16.89
N ASN A 172 6.98 -30.10 -16.58
CA ASN A 172 7.22 -29.04 -15.59
C ASN A 172 7.48 -29.63 -14.20
N CYS A 173 6.72 -30.65 -13.80
CA CYS A 173 6.90 -31.35 -12.54
C CYS A 173 8.29 -32.01 -12.46
N LYS A 174 8.70 -32.77 -13.48
CA LYS A 174 10.06 -33.36 -13.56
C LYS A 174 11.16 -32.30 -13.48
N ARG A 175 10.99 -31.15 -14.15
CA ARG A 175 11.94 -30.03 -14.09
C ARG A 175 12.06 -29.47 -12.68
N ASN A 176 10.94 -29.26 -11.99
CA ASN A 176 10.92 -28.75 -10.63
C ASN A 176 11.48 -29.74 -9.62
N ILE A 177 11.25 -31.05 -9.78
CA ILE A 177 11.88 -32.09 -8.94
C ILE A 177 13.41 -31.99 -9.03
N ARG A 178 13.96 -31.98 -10.25
CA ARG A 178 15.42 -31.86 -10.47
C ARG A 178 15.99 -30.57 -9.90
N ARG A 179 15.33 -29.43 -10.15
CA ARG A 179 15.75 -28.11 -9.65
C ARG A 179 15.76 -28.08 -8.12
N ASN A 180 14.67 -28.49 -7.47
CA ASN A 180 14.56 -28.43 -6.01
C ASN A 180 15.53 -29.42 -5.34
N ARG A 181 15.79 -30.60 -5.93
CA ARG A 181 16.83 -31.52 -5.45
C ARG A 181 18.22 -30.87 -5.47
N HIS A 182 18.58 -30.23 -6.58
CA HIS A 182 19.86 -29.54 -6.74
C HIS A 182 20.02 -28.34 -5.81
N GLU A 183 18.95 -27.57 -5.61
CA GLU A 183 18.97 -26.46 -4.66
C GLU A 183 19.04 -26.96 -3.21
N ALA A 184 18.34 -28.05 -2.88
CA ALA A 184 18.39 -28.66 -1.55
C ALA A 184 19.77 -29.23 -1.22
N SER A 185 20.48 -29.81 -2.19
CA SER A 185 21.85 -30.28 -1.97
C SER A 185 22.85 -29.13 -1.76
N LYS A 186 22.61 -27.97 -2.39
CA LYS A 186 23.41 -26.76 -2.18
C LYS A 186 23.10 -26.03 -0.88
N GLN A 187 21.85 -26.08 -0.43
CA GLN A 187 21.33 -25.31 0.71
C GLN A 187 20.53 -26.22 1.65
N PRO A 188 21.18 -27.18 2.34
CA PRO A 188 20.50 -28.16 3.18
C PRO A 188 19.75 -27.53 4.36
N ASP A 189 20.18 -26.35 4.82
CA ASP A 189 19.57 -25.66 5.96
C ASP A 189 18.25 -24.95 5.63
N LYS A 190 17.78 -25.01 4.38
CA LYS A 190 16.50 -24.43 3.95
C LYS A 190 15.41 -25.51 3.83
N PRO A 191 14.62 -25.76 4.88
CA PRO A 191 13.63 -26.86 4.89
C PRO A 191 12.59 -26.76 3.77
N GLY A 192 12.23 -25.53 3.35
CA GLY A 192 11.25 -25.31 2.29
C GLY A 192 11.67 -25.82 0.89
N LEU A 193 12.92 -26.23 0.67
CA LEU A 193 13.34 -26.87 -0.59
C LEU A 193 13.04 -28.36 -0.59
N ALA A 194 13.28 -29.05 0.52
CA ALA A 194 12.93 -30.47 0.70
C ALA A 194 11.41 -30.67 0.63
N ASP A 195 10.64 -29.78 1.25
CA ASP A 195 9.17 -29.81 1.19
C ASP A 195 8.66 -29.63 -0.24
N ARG A 196 9.23 -28.67 -0.99
CA ARG A 196 8.87 -28.46 -2.40
C ARG A 196 9.21 -29.68 -3.25
N TYR A 197 10.38 -30.29 -3.04
CA TYR A 197 10.78 -31.52 -3.73
C TYR A 197 9.76 -32.64 -3.50
N ASN A 198 9.37 -32.90 -2.25
CA ASN A 198 8.37 -33.93 -1.92
C ASN A 198 7.00 -33.60 -2.51
N ARG A 199 6.53 -32.35 -2.40
CA ARG A 199 5.25 -31.91 -3.00
C ARG A 199 5.20 -32.17 -4.51
N TYR A 200 6.27 -31.88 -5.24
CA TYR A 200 6.30 -32.17 -6.68
C TYR A 200 6.35 -33.68 -6.97
N LYS A 201 7.01 -34.50 -6.15
CA LYS A 201 6.94 -35.96 -6.29
C LYS A 201 5.52 -36.49 -6.09
N ASP A 202 4.81 -36.00 -5.09
CA ASP A 202 3.42 -36.38 -4.83
C ASP A 202 2.51 -35.93 -5.98
N PHE A 203 2.72 -34.72 -6.50
CA PHE A 203 1.97 -34.23 -7.67
C PHE A 203 2.26 -35.04 -8.94
N TYR A 204 3.52 -35.43 -9.16
CA TYR A 204 3.88 -36.34 -10.25
C TYR A 204 3.18 -37.69 -10.13
N PHE A 205 3.11 -38.25 -8.92
CA PHE A 205 2.39 -39.48 -8.65
C PHE A 205 0.89 -39.32 -8.93
N ARG A 206 0.27 -38.22 -8.51
CA ARG A 206 -1.14 -37.90 -8.84
C ARG A 206 -1.38 -37.77 -10.35
N LEU A 207 -0.46 -37.17 -11.10
CA LEU A 207 -0.56 -37.01 -12.55
C LEU A 207 -0.44 -38.33 -13.30
N THR A 208 0.49 -39.19 -12.89
CA THR A 208 0.94 -40.33 -13.71
C THR A 208 0.56 -41.70 -13.15
N GLY A 209 0.18 -41.78 -11.86
CA GLY A 209 0.02 -43.03 -11.12
C GLY A 209 1.33 -43.76 -10.84
N LYS A 210 2.49 -43.17 -11.15
CA LYS A 210 3.82 -43.79 -11.02
C LYS A 210 4.72 -42.97 -10.11
N GLN A 211 5.52 -43.65 -9.30
CA GLN A 211 6.56 -43.00 -8.51
C GLN A 211 7.61 -42.39 -9.45
N TYR A 212 8.05 -41.17 -9.16
CA TYR A 212 9.12 -40.55 -9.95
C TYR A 212 10.43 -41.33 -9.73
N GLN A 213 11.00 -41.83 -10.83
CA GLN A 213 12.32 -42.42 -10.87
C GLN A 213 13.24 -41.48 -11.64
N GLU A 214 14.31 -41.05 -10.98
CA GLU A 214 15.35 -40.28 -11.64
C GLU A 214 16.32 -41.27 -12.27
N ASN A 215 16.44 -41.23 -13.59
CA ASN A 215 17.49 -41.97 -14.26
C ASN A 215 18.81 -41.31 -13.86
N VAL A 216 19.59 -42.02 -13.04
CA VAL A 216 20.95 -41.68 -12.64
C VAL A 216 21.89 -41.86 -13.81
#